data_AF-A0A0B4FLK1-F1
#
_entry.id   AF-A0A0B4FLK1-F1
#
_cell.length_a   1.000
_cell.length_b   1.000
_cell.length_c   1.000
_cell.angle_alpha   90.00
_cell.angle_beta   90.00
_cell.angle_gamma   90.00
#
_symmetry.space_group_name_H-M   'P 1'
#
loop_
_entity.id
_entity.type
_entity.pdbx_description
1 polymer ?
#
loop_
_entity_poly.entity_id
_entity_poly.type
_entity_poly.pdbx_seq_one_letter_code
_entity_poly.pdbx_strand_id
1 'polypeptide(L)'
;MEIFCIKKGEEFEYEEVKLNKGGFHYFIENTKGTIIFKPSGLYYETNCVINGEITTISEEESAQVLFKEFKKALLKKMQLPKGGTLYVGKSLIENKEKYRLVYGSPASPEDADYDISDEVWKEKGRKKK
;
A
#
# COMPACT_ATOMS: atom_id res chain seq x y z
N MET A 1 -2.11 10.32 -0.55
CA MET A 1 -0.82 10.46 -1.27
C MET A 1 -0.69 9.27 -2.19
N GLU A 2 -0.36 9.50 -3.46
CA GLU A 2 -0.21 8.46 -4.47
C GLU A 2 1.22 8.52 -5.01
N ILE A 3 1.86 7.36 -5.16
CA ILE A 3 3.23 7.23 -5.64
C ILE A 3 3.19 6.42 -6.93
N PHE A 4 3.74 6.97 -8.00
CA PHE A 4 3.94 6.26 -9.25
C PHE A 4 5.33 5.61 -9.26
N CYS A 5 5.38 4.30 -9.42
CA CYS A 5 6.60 3.53 -9.50
C CYS A 5 6.85 3.11 -10.96
N ILE A 6 8.04 3.44 -11.46
CA ILE A 6 8.47 3.19 -12.84
C ILE A 6 9.82 2.48 -12.80
N LYS A 7 10.12 1.64 -13.78
CA LYS A 7 11.43 0.98 -13.88
C LYS A 7 12.51 2.02 -14.19
N LYS A 8 13.66 1.90 -13.52
CA LYS A 8 14.80 2.78 -13.79
C LYS A 8 15.21 2.71 -15.27
N GLY A 9 15.27 3.86 -15.93
CA GLY A 9 15.65 3.99 -17.34
C GLY A 9 14.49 3.87 -18.33
N GLU A 10 13.25 3.65 -17.86
CA GLU A 10 12.08 3.84 -18.70
C GLU A 10 11.72 5.33 -18.80
N GLU A 11 11.34 5.75 -20.00
CA GLU A 11 10.82 7.09 -20.25
C GLU A 11 9.35 7.18 -19.84
N PHE A 12 8.93 8.34 -19.38
CA PHE A 12 7.54 8.61 -19.02
C PHE A 12 7.16 10.04 -19.40
N GLU A 13 5.88 10.23 -19.72
CA GLU A 13 5.31 11.51 -20.10
C GLU A 13 4.73 12.23 -18.87
N TYR A 14 5.03 13.52 -18.75
CA TYR A 14 4.52 14.34 -17.65
C TYR A 14 4.27 15.78 -18.08
N GLU A 15 3.27 16.38 -17.46
CA GLU A 15 2.96 17.80 -17.55
C GLU A 15 3.62 18.54 -16.38
N GLU A 16 4.36 19.62 -16.68
CA GLU A 16 4.90 20.53 -15.68
C GLU A 16 3.99 21.77 -15.56
N VAL A 17 3.41 21.97 -14.38
CA VAL A 17 2.53 23.11 -14.07
C VAL A 17 3.22 24.04 -13.10
N LYS A 18 3.57 25.24 -13.57
CA LYS A 18 4.20 26.28 -12.74
C LYS A 18 3.18 26.89 -11.78
N LEU A 19 3.53 26.93 -10.49
CA LEU A 19 2.67 27.48 -9.45
C LEU A 19 2.86 29.00 -9.32
N ASN A 20 1.75 29.71 -9.04
CA ASN A 20 1.76 31.16 -8.82
C ASN A 20 2.67 31.60 -7.66
N LYS A 21 2.90 30.74 -6.66
CA LYS A 21 3.79 31.01 -5.51
C LYS A 21 5.26 30.63 -5.76
N GLY A 22 5.60 30.24 -6.99
CA GLY A 22 6.88 29.60 -7.32
C GLY A 22 6.84 28.09 -7.09
N GLY A 23 7.71 27.36 -7.80
CA GLY A 23 7.73 25.89 -7.84
C GLY A 23 6.86 25.29 -8.96
N PHE A 24 6.86 23.96 -9.01
CA PHE A 24 6.20 23.17 -10.05
C PHE A 24 5.39 22.02 -9.46
N HIS A 25 4.25 21.74 -10.06
CA HIS A 25 3.57 20.46 -9.94
C HIS A 25 3.87 19.62 -11.19
N TYR A 26 4.02 18.32 -10.98
CA TYR A 26 4.24 17.35 -12.04
C TYR A 26 3.05 16.40 -12.07
N PHE A 27 2.44 16.24 -13.24
CA PHE A 27 1.35 15.29 -13.46
C PHE A 27 1.81 14.27 -14.47
N ILE A 28 1.69 12.98 -14.15
CA ILE A 28 1.96 11.94 -15.15
C ILE A 28 0.84 11.95 -16.18
N GLU A 29 1.18 12.17 -17.45
CA GLU A 29 0.22 12.19 -18.55
C GLU A 29 -0.21 10.77 -18.93
N ASN A 30 0.72 9.81 -18.81
CA ASN A 30 0.51 8.44 -19.21
C ASN A 30 0.95 7.44 -18.12
N THR A 31 -0.02 6.73 -17.57
CA THR A 31 0.21 5.71 -16.54
C THR A 31 0.59 4.33 -17.11
N LYS A 32 0.65 4.18 -18.45
CA LYS A 32 1.21 2.97 -19.08
C LYS A 32 2.68 2.83 -18.66
N GLY A 33 3.10 1.61 -18.34
CA GLY A 33 4.42 1.37 -17.75
C GLY A 33 4.50 1.55 -16.23
N THR A 34 3.49 2.13 -15.59
CA THR A 34 3.58 2.52 -14.16
C THR A 34 2.80 1.60 -13.22
N ILE A 35 3.28 1.54 -11.98
CA ILE A 35 2.53 0.98 -10.84
C ILE A 35 2.07 2.14 -9.97
N ILE A 36 0.81 2.09 -9.55
CA ILE A 36 0.24 3.01 -8.58
C ILE A 36 0.37 2.39 -7.20
N PHE A 37 1.06 3.09 -6.30
CA PHE A 37 1.24 2.69 -4.92
C PHE A 37 0.71 3.77 -3.97
N LYS A 38 -0.29 3.41 -3.17
CA LYS A 38 -0.80 4.22 -2.07
C LYS A 38 -0.30 3.59 -0.77
N PRO A 39 0.64 4.22 -0.06
CA PRO A 39 1.15 3.66 1.19
C PRO A 39 0.04 3.62 2.26
N SER A 40 0.07 2.60 3.11
CA SER A 40 -0.74 2.57 4.33
C SER A 40 -0.23 3.62 5.33
N GLY A 41 -1.06 3.96 6.32
CA GLY A 41 -0.71 4.98 7.30
C GLY A 41 -1.71 5.06 8.45
N LEU A 42 -1.74 6.20 9.13
CA LEU A 42 -2.72 6.52 10.17
C LEU A 42 -3.48 7.78 9.77
N TYR A 43 -4.78 7.79 10.03
CA TYR A 43 -5.56 9.01 9.95
C TYR A 43 -5.09 9.98 11.05
N TYR A 44 -4.85 11.24 10.66
CA TYR A 44 -4.32 12.28 11.54
C TYR A 44 -5.13 12.38 12.84
N GLU A 45 -4.44 12.43 13.98
CA GLU A 45 -5.04 12.50 15.32
C GLU A 45 -5.99 11.35 15.69
N THR A 46 -5.89 10.21 15.00
CA THR A 46 -6.67 9.00 15.34
C THR A 46 -5.76 7.78 15.48
N ASN A 47 -6.31 6.68 16.01
CA ASN A 47 -5.68 5.36 15.97
C ASN A 47 -6.17 4.49 14.79
N CYS A 48 -6.84 5.09 13.80
CA CYS A 48 -7.40 4.37 12.66
C CYS A 48 -6.36 4.22 11.55
N VAL A 49 -6.19 2.99 11.07
CA VAL A 49 -5.24 2.62 10.03
C VAL A 49 -5.84 2.91 8.65
N ILE A 50 -5.04 3.52 7.78
CA ILE A 50 -5.36 3.73 6.37
C ILE A 50 -4.88 2.52 5.59
N ASN A 51 -5.78 1.89 4.83
CA ASN A 51 -5.43 0.80 3.93
C ASN A 51 -4.54 1.30 2.80
N GLY A 52 -3.41 0.61 2.61
CA GLY A 52 -2.56 0.82 1.46
C GLY A 52 -3.06 0.05 0.24
N GLU A 53 -2.71 0.52 -0.95
CA GLU A 53 -3.08 -0.08 -2.22
C GLU A 53 -1.84 -0.18 -3.13
N ILE A 54 -1.72 -1.29 -3.85
CA ILE A 54 -0.80 -1.39 -4.98
C ILE A 54 -1.56 -1.94 -6.17
N THR A 55 -1.53 -1.22 -7.29
CA THR A 55 -2.27 -1.57 -8.50
C THR A 55 -1.49 -1.17 -9.74
N THR A 56 -1.87 -1.73 -10.88
CA THR A 56 -1.40 -1.30 -12.20
C THR A 56 -2.51 -1.54 -13.22
N ILE A 57 -2.71 -0.57 -14.11
CA ILE A 57 -3.60 -0.69 -15.27
C ILE A 57 -2.82 -0.90 -16.58
N SER A 58 -1.49 -1.02 -16.48
CA SER A 58 -0.60 -1.14 -17.62
C SER A 58 -0.59 -2.57 -18.15
N GLU A 59 -0.84 -2.77 -19.44
CA GLU A 59 -0.70 -4.09 -20.08
C GLU A 59 0.75 -4.42 -20.50
N GLU A 60 1.66 -3.44 -20.42
CA GLU A 60 3.07 -3.61 -20.73
C GLU A 60 3.75 -4.69 -19.86
N GLU A 61 4.53 -5.57 -20.49
CA GLU A 61 5.20 -6.68 -19.82
C GLU A 61 6.14 -6.20 -18.72
N SER A 62 6.87 -5.09 -18.95
CA SER A 62 7.82 -4.54 -17.97
C SER A 62 7.12 -4.07 -16.69
N ALA A 63 5.96 -3.43 -16.81
CA ALA A 63 5.14 -2.99 -15.69
C ALA A 63 4.54 -4.18 -14.93
N GLN A 64 4.08 -5.20 -15.65
CA GLN A 64 3.54 -6.43 -15.04
C GLN A 64 4.62 -7.19 -14.25
N VAL A 65 5.84 -7.27 -14.78
CA VAL A 65 6.99 -7.85 -14.09
C VAL A 65 7.34 -7.03 -12.84
N LEU A 66 7.41 -5.70 -12.96
CA LEU A 66 7.69 -4.82 -11.83
C LEU A 66 6.61 -4.97 -10.74
N PHE A 67 5.32 -5.01 -11.12
CA PHE A 67 4.20 -5.17 -10.20
C PHE A 67 4.30 -6.48 -9.44
N LYS A 68 4.58 -7.57 -10.15
CA LYS A 68 4.73 -8.90 -9.55
C LYS A 68 5.88 -8.92 -8.53
N GLU A 69 7.05 -8.39 -8.87
CA GLU A 69 8.20 -8.36 -7.96
C GLU A 69 7.98 -7.42 -6.78
N PHE A 70 7.36 -6.25 -6.99
CA PHE A 70 7.00 -5.32 -5.93
C PHE A 70 6.00 -5.94 -4.95
N LYS A 71 4.90 -6.51 -5.47
CA LYS A 71 3.90 -7.23 -4.68
C LYS A 71 4.55 -8.35 -3.88
N LYS A 72 5.39 -9.17 -4.52
CA LYS A 72 6.12 -10.25 -3.85
C LYS A 72 7.04 -9.73 -2.74
N ALA A 73 7.73 -8.61 -2.94
CA ALA A 73 8.59 -8.01 -1.93
C ALA A 73 7.79 -7.50 -0.71
N LEU A 74 6.68 -6.80 -0.93
CA LEU A 74 5.77 -6.36 0.14
C LEU A 74 5.21 -7.55 0.94
N LEU A 75 4.65 -8.53 0.23
CA LEU A 75 3.94 -9.65 0.86
C LEU A 75 4.86 -10.59 1.66
N LYS A 76 6.18 -10.57 1.44
CA LYS A 76 7.17 -11.28 2.28
C LYS A 76 7.10 -10.83 3.75
N LYS A 77 6.71 -9.58 4.02
CA LYS A 77 6.68 -8.99 5.37
C LYS A 77 5.25 -8.78 5.90
N MET A 78 4.26 -9.37 5.24
CA MET A 78 2.84 -9.29 5.63
C MET A 78 2.25 -10.68 5.79
N GLN A 79 1.16 -10.81 6.54
CA GLN A 79 0.39 -12.02 6.74
C GLN A 79 -1.03 -11.81 6.21
N LEU A 80 -1.60 -12.81 5.56
CA LEU A 80 -3.04 -12.81 5.25
C LEU A 80 -3.75 -13.47 6.44
N PRO A 81 -4.62 -12.76 7.17
CA PRO A 81 -5.46 -13.34 8.21
C PRO A 81 -6.30 -14.49 7.68
N LYS A 82 -6.65 -15.44 8.57
CA LYS A 82 -7.46 -16.60 8.19
C LYS A 82 -8.86 -16.14 7.77
N GLY A 83 -9.26 -16.44 6.54
CA GLY A 83 -10.55 -15.97 5.99
C GLY A 83 -10.57 -14.49 5.63
N GLY A 84 -9.43 -13.80 5.75
CA GLY A 84 -9.28 -12.39 5.45
C GLY A 84 -9.00 -12.11 3.97
N THR A 85 -9.22 -10.86 3.58
CA THR A 85 -8.95 -10.33 2.24
C THR A 85 -7.79 -9.33 2.22
N LEU A 86 -7.41 -8.79 3.39
CA LEU A 86 -6.38 -7.77 3.54
C LEU A 86 -5.11 -8.37 4.14
N TYR A 87 -3.96 -8.02 3.56
CA TYR A 87 -2.66 -8.37 4.12
C TYR A 87 -2.27 -7.40 5.23
N VAL A 88 -1.78 -7.96 6.33
CA VAL A 88 -1.49 -7.22 7.56
C VAL A 88 -0.02 -7.37 7.94
N GLY A 89 0.64 -6.25 8.26
CA GLY A 89 2.03 -6.24 8.66
C GLY A 89 2.25 -6.70 10.10
N LYS A 90 3.46 -7.21 10.40
CA LYS A 90 3.87 -7.66 11.74
C LYS A 90 3.56 -6.65 12.84
N SER A 91 3.98 -5.40 12.65
CA SER A 91 3.79 -4.31 13.62
C SER A 91 2.32 -4.12 14.00
N LEU A 92 1.40 -4.27 13.03
CA LEU A 92 -0.03 -4.13 13.28
C LEU A 92 -0.58 -5.30 14.10
N ILE A 93 -0.19 -6.54 13.75
CA ILE A 93 -0.62 -7.74 14.49
C ILE A 93 -0.10 -7.72 15.93
N GLU A 94 1.13 -7.25 16.14
CA GLU A 94 1.75 -7.15 17.48
C GLU A 94 1.20 -6.00 18.33
N ASN A 95 0.42 -5.08 17.75
CA ASN A 95 -0.17 -3.92 18.42
C ASN A 95 -1.66 -3.78 18.09
N LYS A 96 -2.34 -4.89 17.81
CA LYS A 96 -3.72 -4.93 17.27
C LYS A 96 -4.76 -4.33 18.23
N GLU A 97 -4.45 -4.28 19.52
CA GLU A 97 -5.26 -3.63 20.54
C GLU A 97 -5.16 -2.09 20.54
N LYS A 98 -4.12 -1.53 19.89
CA LYS A 98 -3.88 -0.09 19.85
C LYS A 98 -4.52 0.59 18.66
N TYR A 99 -4.76 -0.16 17.59
CA TYR A 99 -5.17 0.38 16.29
C TYR A 99 -6.54 -0.15 15.87
N ARG A 100 -7.33 0.72 15.24
CA ARG A 100 -8.58 0.37 14.56
C ARG A 100 -8.34 0.16 13.08
N LEU A 101 -8.84 -0.95 12.53
CA LEU A 101 -8.72 -1.29 11.11
C LEU A 101 -10.04 -0.97 10.41
N VAL A 102 -10.29 0.31 10.19
CA VAL A 102 -11.58 0.79 9.67
C VAL A 102 -11.80 0.34 8.21
N TYR A 103 -13.04 -0.01 7.86
CA TYR A 103 -13.42 -0.38 6.49
C TYR A 103 -13.25 0.77 5.47
N GLY A 104 -13.41 2.02 5.92
CA GLY A 104 -13.27 3.19 5.06
C GLY A 104 -12.69 4.41 5.77
N SER A 105 -13.30 4.84 6.88
CA SER A 105 -12.90 6.06 7.57
C SER A 105 -12.99 5.93 9.10
N PRO A 106 -12.39 6.83 9.88
CA PRO A 106 -12.52 6.85 11.33
C PRO A 106 -13.97 7.00 11.83
N ALA A 107 -14.88 7.52 11.00
CA ALA A 107 -16.30 7.66 11.32
C ALA A 107 -17.09 6.35 11.13
N SER A 108 -16.46 5.30 10.60
CA SER A 108 -17.11 4.00 10.41
C SER A 108 -17.42 3.34 11.77
N PRO A 109 -18.58 2.65 11.88
CA PRO A 109 -18.92 1.86 13.07
C PRO A 109 -17.83 0.85 13.44
N GLU A 110 -17.57 0.69 14.74
CA GLU A 110 -16.52 -0.20 15.26
C GLU A 110 -16.78 -1.68 14.94
N ASP A 111 -18.04 -2.09 14.87
CA ASP A 111 -18.46 -3.44 14.50
C ASP A 111 -18.22 -3.78 13.01
N ALA A 112 -17.91 -2.76 12.19
CA ALA A 112 -17.49 -2.91 10.80
C ALA A 112 -15.96 -2.90 10.63
N ASP A 113 -15.18 -2.77 11.72
CA ASP A 113 -13.73 -2.83 11.65
C ASP A 113 -13.27 -4.23 11.21
N TYR A 114 -12.17 -4.28 10.47
CA TYR A 114 -11.57 -5.52 10.01
C TYR A 114 -10.91 -6.24 11.18
N ASP A 115 -11.50 -7.37 11.57
CA ASP A 115 -11.08 -8.10 12.76
C ASP A 115 -9.79 -8.91 12.54
N ILE A 116 -8.80 -8.64 13.38
CA ILE A 116 -7.54 -9.38 13.49
C ILE A 116 -7.25 -9.82 14.93
N SER A 117 -8.26 -9.82 15.80
CA SER A 117 -8.16 -10.14 17.22
C SER A 117 -7.56 -11.52 17.48
N ASP A 118 -7.89 -12.51 16.65
CA ASP A 118 -7.35 -13.87 16.74
C ASP A 118 -6.03 -14.06 15.98
N GLU A 119 -5.55 -13.04 15.25
CA GLU A 119 -4.36 -13.17 14.42
C GLU A 119 -3.09 -13.15 15.26
N VAL A 120 -2.24 -14.15 15.02
CA VAL A 120 -0.91 -14.26 15.62
C VAL A 120 0.13 -14.25 14.51
N TRP A 121 1.17 -13.43 14.68
CA TRP A 121 2.24 -13.34 13.70
C TRP A 121 2.97 -14.69 13.57
N LYS A 122 2.99 -15.23 12.35
CA LYS A 122 3.75 -16.43 12.03
C LYS A 122 5.11 -16.03 11.49
N GLU A 123 6.18 -16.33 12.22
CA GLU A 123 7.55 -16.05 11.79
C GLU A 123 7.82 -16.63 10.39
N LYS A 124 7.99 -15.74 9.41
CA LYS A 124 8.28 -16.11 8.02
C LYS A 124 9.79 -16.24 7.84
N GLY A 125 10.28 -17.45 8.03
CA GLY A 125 11.63 -17.84 7.59
C GLY A 125 12.73 -17.63 8.62
N ARG A 126 12.93 -18.65 9.46
CA ARG A 126 14.27 -19.08 9.88
C ARG A 126 14.28 -20.60 9.76
N LYS A 127 14.74 -21.14 8.62
CA LYS A 127 15.28 -22.50 8.65
C LYS A 127 16.48 -22.39 9.60
N LYS A 128 16.38 -23.03 10.78
CA LYS A 128 17.55 -23.28 11.61
C LYS A 128 18.57 -23.96 10.68
N LYS A 129 19.71 -23.32 10.45
CA LYS A 129 20.92 -24.04 10.05
C LYS A 129 21.41 -24.79 11.27
#